data_AF-A0A1V6I0I9-F1
#
_entry.id   AF-A0A1V6I0I9-F1
#
_cell.length_a   1.000
_cell.length_b   1.000
_cell.length_c   1.000
_cell.angle_alpha   90.00
_cell.angle_beta   90.00
_cell.angle_gamma   90.00
#
_symmetry.space_group_name_H-M   'P 1'
#
loop_
_entity.id
_entity.type
_entity.pdbx_description
1 polymer ?
#
loop_
_entity_poly.entity_id
_entity_poly.type
_entity_poly.pdbx_seq_one_letter_code
_entity_poly.pdbx_strand_id
1 'polypeptide(L)'
;MSPSVSRAALMFSVAALGNIQKHKSSSLNAIAASAFILLLINPYNLLNLGFQLSYIAVIGIILLYKPIYEIFKPKNKIINSIWSMTAVSLAAQIVTAPLGMYYFHQFSNYFLITNYLLIPISTIAIWLIITLFAVSFIPFLSAFIAKILVYVIKAMNYCALGIESLPFSVTNDIYINLPQLILLYLIIIFVFLFFFQTKLYRHLVCAISFIIIFLTIGLFKDIESSKQKYFIVYNMNKNTVINIVNAKKNIVFASLDDELEQNIEYTAKNNWLKKGLEHQKYVDISSKSNLFLTNLLSISDSEIFYKNNFIYFSGLRIYVLNDNFKMLKSDEEFKKLDTDYIVLSNNPEIKLSEIAEFFNFDEIIIDASNYKNKTEKWIAENKDLNYKLFDIREQGAFVLKIE
;
A
#
# COMPACT_ATOMS: atom_id res chain seq x y z
N MET A 1 -19.72 18.17 3.95
CA MET A 1 -18.50 18.32 4.77
C MET A 1 -17.65 17.07 4.60
N SER A 2 -16.32 17.18 4.46
CA SER A 2 -15.49 15.99 4.41
C SER A 2 -15.60 15.21 5.73
N PRO A 3 -15.57 13.87 5.71
CA PRO A 3 -15.76 13.04 6.92
C PRO A 3 -14.83 13.41 8.07
N SER A 4 -13.63 13.91 7.79
CA SER A 4 -12.66 14.34 8.80
C SER A 4 -13.11 15.60 9.55
N VAL A 5 -13.73 16.56 8.87
CA VAL A 5 -14.17 17.84 9.47
C VAL A 5 -15.39 17.64 10.37
N SER A 6 -16.36 16.80 9.96
CA SER A 6 -17.54 16.51 10.79
C SER A 6 -17.18 15.76 12.08
N ARG A 7 -16.21 14.83 12.01
CA ARG A 7 -15.70 14.10 13.18
C ARG A 7 -14.95 15.01 14.14
N ALA A 8 -14.04 15.84 13.63
CA ALA A 8 -13.32 16.80 14.47
C ALA A 8 -14.30 17.77 15.17
N ALA A 9 -15.28 18.32 14.44
CA ALA A 9 -16.29 19.21 15.00
C ALA A 9 -17.12 18.55 16.11
N LEU A 10 -17.53 17.29 15.92
CA LEU A 10 -18.28 16.53 16.94
C LEU A 10 -17.41 16.16 18.15
N MET A 11 -16.16 15.71 17.93
CA MET A 11 -15.22 15.44 19.02
C MET A 11 -14.98 16.70 19.86
N PHE A 12 -14.73 17.86 19.22
CA PHE A 12 -14.56 19.14 19.92
C PHE A 12 -15.83 19.59 20.64
N SER A 13 -17.01 19.43 20.03
CA SER A 13 -18.28 19.82 20.65
C SER A 13 -18.61 18.96 21.88
N VAL A 14 -18.43 17.64 21.77
CA VAL A 14 -18.67 16.72 22.90
C VAL A 14 -17.61 16.88 23.99
N ALA A 15 -16.34 17.10 23.64
CA ALA A 15 -15.29 17.41 24.62
C ALA A 15 -15.52 18.76 25.31
N ALA A 16 -16.00 19.78 24.59
CA ALA A 16 -16.35 21.07 25.16
C ALA A 16 -17.54 20.95 26.13
N LEU A 17 -18.58 20.19 25.76
CA LEU A 17 -19.70 19.88 26.66
C LEU A 17 -19.26 19.08 27.88
N GLY A 18 -18.34 18.12 27.71
CA GLY A 18 -17.74 17.35 28.80
C GLY A 18 -16.92 18.20 29.77
N ASN A 19 -16.18 19.20 29.26
CA ASN A 19 -15.39 20.12 30.08
C ASN A 19 -16.24 21.09 30.92
N ILE A 20 -17.52 21.30 30.57
CA ILE A 20 -18.48 22.08 31.39
C ILE A 20 -18.81 21.31 32.68
N GLN A 21 -18.71 19.97 32.69
CA GLN A 21 -18.81 19.13 33.89
C GLN A 21 -17.41 18.77 34.41
N LYS A 22 -16.91 19.53 35.39
CA LYS A 22 -15.55 19.52 35.97
C LYS A 22 -15.07 18.20 36.63
N HIS A 23 -15.31 17.01 36.07
CA HIS A 23 -14.74 15.76 36.55
C HIS A 23 -13.58 15.29 35.66
N LYS A 24 -12.40 15.04 36.26
CA LYS A 24 -11.21 14.51 35.56
C LYS A 24 -11.40 13.13 34.92
N SER A 25 -12.45 12.39 35.27
CA SER A 25 -12.86 11.14 34.60
C SER A 25 -13.62 11.35 33.29
N SER A 26 -13.89 12.61 32.89
CA SER A 26 -14.76 12.93 31.75
C SER A 26 -14.11 12.80 30.37
N SER A 27 -12.79 12.92 30.22
CA SER A 27 -12.20 13.03 28.87
C SER A 27 -12.29 11.74 28.04
N LEU A 28 -11.99 10.57 28.62
CA LEU A 28 -12.18 9.28 27.95
C LEU A 28 -13.66 8.99 27.71
N ASN A 29 -14.51 9.30 28.68
CA ASN A 29 -15.96 9.12 28.57
C ASN A 29 -16.57 10.04 27.50
N ALA A 30 -16.09 11.28 27.36
CA ALA A 30 -16.52 12.23 26.34
C ALA A 30 -16.12 11.74 24.94
N ILE A 31 -14.92 11.19 24.79
CA ILE A 31 -14.47 10.60 23.52
C ILE A 31 -15.32 9.37 23.20
N ALA A 32 -15.52 8.46 24.17
CA ALA A 32 -16.36 7.29 23.99
C ALA A 32 -17.80 7.67 23.62
N ALA A 33 -18.37 8.69 24.27
CA ALA A 33 -19.69 9.21 23.94
C ALA A 33 -19.73 9.80 22.52
N SER A 34 -18.72 10.58 22.12
CA SER A 34 -18.65 11.13 20.76
C SER A 34 -18.54 10.03 19.70
N ALA A 35 -17.72 9.00 19.96
CA ALA A 35 -17.58 7.83 19.09
C ALA A 35 -18.90 7.08 18.97
N PHE A 36 -19.55 6.83 20.10
CA PHE A 36 -20.82 6.12 20.16
C PHE A 36 -21.92 6.85 19.38
N ILE A 37 -22.08 8.17 19.57
CA ILE A 37 -23.05 8.98 18.82
C ILE A 37 -22.75 8.93 17.31
N LEU A 38 -21.49 9.07 16.91
CA LEU A 38 -21.09 9.00 15.50
C LEU A 38 -21.33 7.62 14.87
N LEU A 39 -21.18 6.55 15.64
CA LEU A 39 -21.46 5.18 15.19
C LEU A 39 -22.97 4.90 15.12
N LEU A 40 -23.78 5.51 15.99
CA LEU A 40 -25.24 5.47 15.88
C LEU A 40 -25.74 6.17 14.62
N ILE A 41 -25.13 7.30 14.25
CA ILE A 41 -25.47 8.03 13.02
C ILE A 41 -25.04 7.25 11.78
N ASN A 42 -23.81 6.72 11.79
CA ASN A 42 -23.31 5.90 10.70
C ASN A 42 -22.32 4.83 11.21
N PRO A 43 -22.72 3.55 11.26
CA PRO A 43 -21.85 2.47 11.75
C PRO A 43 -20.63 2.22 10.84
N TYR A 44 -20.72 2.57 9.55
CA TYR A 44 -19.59 2.45 8.62
C TYR A 44 -18.42 3.40 8.97
N ASN A 45 -18.62 4.36 9.87
CA ASN A 45 -17.53 5.17 10.40
C ASN A 45 -16.41 4.33 11.05
N LEU A 46 -16.74 3.14 11.59
CA LEU A 46 -15.75 2.24 12.17
C LEU A 46 -14.75 1.70 11.14
N LEU A 47 -15.15 1.60 9.86
CA LEU A 47 -14.28 1.18 8.75
C LEU A 47 -13.49 2.34 8.14
N ASN A 48 -13.81 3.58 8.51
CA ASN A 48 -13.12 4.74 7.98
C ASN A 48 -11.78 4.96 8.70
N LEU A 49 -10.68 4.87 7.95
CA LEU A 49 -9.32 5.02 8.48
C LEU A 49 -9.10 6.32 9.25
N GLY A 50 -9.67 7.43 8.76
CA GLY A 50 -9.54 8.71 9.46
C GLY A 50 -10.28 8.74 10.80
N PHE A 51 -11.29 7.90 11.00
CA PHE A 51 -12.01 7.78 12.29
C PHE A 51 -11.12 7.01 13.24
N GLN A 52 -10.65 5.84 12.79
CA GLN A 52 -9.76 4.98 13.56
C GLN A 52 -8.52 5.75 14.03
N LEU A 53 -7.79 6.38 13.11
CA LEU A 53 -6.55 7.11 13.41
C LEU A 53 -6.80 8.31 14.35
N SER A 54 -7.85 9.09 14.13
CA SER A 54 -8.16 10.25 14.98
C SER A 54 -8.51 9.82 16.41
N TYR A 55 -9.40 8.84 16.58
CA TYR A 55 -9.82 8.40 17.91
C TYR A 55 -8.69 7.70 18.66
N ILE A 56 -7.94 6.83 17.98
CA ILE A 56 -6.81 6.13 18.57
C ILE A 56 -5.69 7.12 18.97
N ALA A 57 -5.43 8.16 18.17
CA ALA A 57 -4.48 9.21 18.53
C ALA A 57 -4.88 9.92 19.84
N VAL A 58 -6.14 10.34 19.95
CA VAL A 58 -6.60 11.06 21.15
C VAL A 58 -6.61 10.14 22.38
N ILE A 59 -7.02 8.88 22.24
CA ILE A 59 -6.93 7.87 23.32
C ILE A 59 -5.46 7.69 23.74
N GLY A 60 -4.55 7.54 22.78
CA GLY A 60 -3.11 7.43 23.03
C GLY A 60 -2.55 8.65 23.76
N ILE A 61 -2.90 9.85 23.34
CA ILE A 61 -2.51 11.10 24.03
C ILE A 61 -3.01 11.09 25.47
N ILE A 62 -4.29 10.80 25.72
CA ILE A 62 -4.84 10.85 27.08
C ILE A 62 -4.18 9.80 28.00
N LEU A 63 -3.93 8.59 27.50
CA LEU A 63 -3.38 7.51 28.29
C LEU A 63 -1.87 7.63 28.49
N LEU A 64 -1.12 8.03 27.46
CA LEU A 64 0.35 7.98 27.44
C LEU A 64 1.02 9.33 27.69
N TYR A 65 0.36 10.47 27.44
CA TYR A 65 0.99 11.79 27.59
C TYR A 65 1.56 12.01 28.99
N LYS A 66 0.74 11.83 30.04
CA LYS A 66 1.19 12.04 31.42
C LYS A 66 2.35 11.10 31.80
N PRO A 67 2.23 9.78 31.61
CA PRO A 67 3.32 8.83 31.78
C PRO A 67 4.63 9.23 31.10
N ILE A 68 4.57 9.61 29.82
CA ILE A 68 5.75 10.01 29.04
C ILE A 68 6.33 11.32 29.56
N TYR A 69 5.48 12.33 29.79
CA TYR A 69 5.92 13.62 30.28
C TYR A 69 6.62 13.52 31.65
N GLU A 70 6.16 12.61 32.52
CA GLU A 70 6.75 12.42 33.84
C GLU A 70 8.15 11.77 33.82
N ILE A 71 8.59 11.20 32.70
CA ILE A 71 9.95 10.64 32.53
C ILE A 71 11.01 11.75 32.67
N PHE A 72 10.74 12.95 32.15
CA PHE A 72 11.66 14.07 32.20
C PHE A 72 10.92 15.37 32.53
N LYS A 73 11.26 15.98 33.67
CA LYS A 73 10.63 17.23 34.14
C LYS A 73 11.63 18.40 34.10
N PRO A 74 11.91 18.94 32.91
CA PRO A 74 12.86 20.04 32.77
C PRO A 74 12.36 21.29 33.50
N LYS A 75 13.25 21.96 34.23
CA LYS A 75 12.93 23.21 34.94
C LYS A 75 12.85 24.43 34.01
N ASN A 76 13.59 24.40 32.90
CA ASN A 76 13.60 25.49 31.92
C ASN A 76 12.30 25.47 31.10
N LYS A 77 11.60 26.61 31.03
CA LYS A 77 10.32 26.76 30.32
C LYS A 77 10.39 26.38 28.84
N ILE A 78 11.50 26.71 28.16
CA ILE A 78 11.68 26.39 26.73
C ILE A 78 11.81 24.88 26.54
N ILE A 79 12.69 24.26 27.32
CA ILE A 79 12.92 22.80 27.29
C ILE A 79 11.63 22.06 27.67
N ASN A 80 10.88 22.59 28.63
CA ASN A 80 9.59 22.03 29.02
C ASN A 80 8.55 22.11 27.90
N SER A 81 8.50 23.23 27.17
CA SER A 81 7.63 23.36 26.01
C SER A 81 7.99 22.33 24.94
N ILE A 82 9.27 22.23 24.59
CA ILE A 82 9.76 21.27 23.59
C ILE A 82 9.42 19.83 24.02
N TRP A 83 9.70 19.47 25.28
CA TRP A 83 9.41 18.15 25.83
C TRP A 83 7.92 17.84 25.87
N SER A 84 7.07 18.81 26.25
CA SER A 84 5.62 18.62 26.24
C SER A 84 5.10 18.30 24.84
N MET A 85 5.61 18.98 23.81
CA MET A 85 5.30 18.67 22.42
C MET A 85 5.81 17.29 22.02
N THR A 86 7.04 16.93 22.41
CA THR A 86 7.58 15.57 22.18
C THR A 86 6.67 14.52 22.79
N ALA A 87 6.25 14.71 24.04
CA ALA A 87 5.44 13.77 24.79
C ALA A 87 4.06 13.58 24.14
N VAL A 88 3.42 14.66 23.66
CA VAL A 88 2.17 14.57 22.90
C VAL A 88 2.38 13.80 21.59
N SER A 89 3.42 14.14 20.82
CA SER A 89 3.72 13.46 19.54
C SER A 89 4.05 11.99 19.74
N LEU A 90 4.83 11.62 20.76
CA LEU A 90 5.14 10.23 21.10
C LEU A 90 3.89 9.48 21.53
N ALA A 91 3.07 10.08 22.41
CA ALA A 91 1.84 9.46 22.89
C ALA A 91 0.87 9.13 21.74
N ALA A 92 0.70 10.06 20.79
CA ALA A 92 -0.09 9.82 19.59
C ALA A 92 0.55 8.74 18.71
N GLN A 93 1.84 8.89 18.37
CA GLN A 93 2.54 8.04 17.41
C GLN A 93 2.67 6.59 17.88
N ILE A 94 2.92 6.33 19.17
CA ILE A 94 3.02 4.96 19.71
C ILE A 94 1.76 4.16 19.40
N VAL A 95 0.58 4.78 19.48
CA VAL A 95 -0.70 4.08 19.30
C VAL A 95 -1.19 4.12 17.85
N THR A 96 -0.87 5.17 17.09
CA THR A 96 -1.27 5.30 15.68
C THR A 96 -0.31 4.60 14.71
N ALA A 97 0.97 4.47 15.05
CA ALA A 97 1.98 3.89 14.16
C ALA A 97 1.69 2.45 13.74
N PRO A 98 1.27 1.52 14.62
CA PRO A 98 0.93 0.16 14.19
C PRO A 98 -0.14 0.15 13.10
N LEU A 99 -1.18 0.97 13.26
CA LEU A 99 -2.26 1.10 12.29
C LEU A 99 -1.80 1.79 11.00
N GLY A 100 -0.96 2.81 11.13
CA GLY A 100 -0.36 3.50 9.99
C GLY A 100 0.50 2.57 9.14
N MET A 101 1.35 1.75 9.77
CA MET A 101 2.15 0.73 9.09
C MET A 101 1.29 -0.36 8.46
N TYR A 102 0.18 -0.75 9.11
CA TYR A 102 -0.74 -1.76 8.58
C TYR A 102 -1.46 -1.31 7.30
N TYR A 103 -1.97 -0.07 7.26
CA TYR A 103 -2.76 0.41 6.11
C TYR A 103 -1.94 1.14 5.04
N PHE A 104 -0.93 1.91 5.45
CA PHE A 104 -0.16 2.73 4.52
C PHE A 104 1.19 2.12 4.16
N HIS A 105 1.55 0.99 4.78
CA HIS A 105 2.82 0.30 4.54
C HIS A 105 4.06 1.19 4.70
N GLN A 106 3.95 2.23 5.52
CA GLN A 106 5.00 3.22 5.69
C GLN A 106 5.06 3.71 7.14
N PHE A 107 6.26 4.12 7.55
CA PHE A 107 6.50 4.79 8.83
C PHE A 107 7.33 6.05 8.61
N SER A 108 6.81 7.21 9.03
CA SER A 108 7.51 8.49 8.96
C SER A 108 8.59 8.55 10.03
N ASN A 109 9.86 8.38 9.66
CA ASN A 109 10.97 8.34 10.61
C ASN A 109 11.17 9.70 11.29
N TYR A 110 10.97 10.79 10.55
CA TYR A 110 11.11 12.16 11.06
C TYR A 110 9.82 12.73 11.65
N PHE A 111 8.88 11.89 12.10
CA PHE A 111 7.58 12.35 12.61
C PHE A 111 7.70 13.43 13.70
N LEU A 112 8.74 13.40 14.54
CA LEU A 112 8.97 14.44 15.55
C LEU A 112 9.27 15.79 14.91
N ILE A 113 10.21 15.85 13.98
CA ILE A 113 10.58 17.09 13.27
C ILE A 113 9.39 17.60 12.47
N THR A 114 8.71 16.70 11.75
CA THR A 114 7.47 16.99 11.03
C THR A 114 6.43 17.59 11.97
N ASN A 115 6.21 17.01 13.13
CA ASN A 115 5.24 17.52 14.10
C ASN A 115 5.66 18.87 14.69
N TYR A 116 6.95 19.09 14.96
CA TYR A 116 7.46 20.37 15.45
C TYR A 116 7.24 21.53 14.48
N LEU A 117 7.36 21.27 13.18
CA LEU A 117 7.21 22.31 12.16
C LEU A 117 5.76 22.41 11.68
N LEU A 118 5.16 21.29 11.29
CA LEU A 118 3.85 21.29 10.64
C LEU A 118 2.70 21.54 11.60
N ILE A 119 2.75 21.13 12.88
CA ILE A 119 1.63 21.38 13.83
C ILE A 119 1.45 22.89 14.09
N PRO A 120 2.49 23.68 14.43
CA PRO A 120 2.33 25.13 14.57
C PRO A 120 1.85 25.81 13.30
N ILE A 121 2.42 25.46 12.13
CA ILE A 121 2.02 26.03 10.84
C ILE A 121 0.55 25.71 10.54
N SER A 122 0.12 24.46 10.76
CA SER A 122 -1.27 24.02 10.61
C SER A 122 -2.21 24.76 11.57
N THR A 123 -1.78 25.00 12.80
CA THR A 123 -2.57 25.75 13.79
C THR A 123 -2.80 27.19 13.33
N ILE A 124 -1.76 27.86 12.82
CA ILE A 124 -1.87 29.20 12.23
C ILE A 124 -2.82 29.16 11.02
N ALA A 125 -2.68 28.17 10.14
CA ALA A 125 -3.55 28.02 8.97
C ALA A 125 -5.03 27.85 9.37
N ILE A 126 -5.32 27.03 10.39
CA ILE A 126 -6.69 26.82 10.89
C ILE A 126 -7.28 28.15 11.39
N TRP A 127 -6.55 28.92 12.20
CA TRP A 127 -7.04 30.21 12.68
C TRP A 127 -7.25 31.22 11.55
N LEU A 128 -6.38 31.23 10.54
CA LEU A 128 -6.55 32.05 9.34
C LEU A 128 -7.78 31.63 8.53
N ILE A 129 -8.04 30.33 8.39
CA ILE A 129 -9.25 29.82 7.73
C ILE A 129 -10.52 30.24 8.49
N ILE A 130 -10.54 30.06 9.81
CA ILE A 130 -11.66 30.49 10.65
C ILE A 130 -11.90 31.99 10.51
N THR A 131 -10.83 32.78 10.56
CA THR A 131 -10.91 34.25 10.41
C THR A 131 -11.39 34.62 9.00
N LEU A 132 -10.89 33.96 7.96
CA LEU A 132 -11.30 34.16 6.58
C LEU A 132 -12.80 33.93 6.40
N PHE A 133 -13.34 32.86 6.98
CA PHE A 133 -14.79 32.61 6.99
C PHE A 133 -15.54 33.71 7.73
N ALA A 134 -15.04 34.12 8.90
CA ALA A 134 -15.66 35.14 9.73
C ALA A 134 -15.67 36.54 9.10
N VAL A 135 -14.75 36.86 8.18
CA VAL A 135 -14.70 38.16 7.47
C VAL A 135 -15.07 38.06 5.99
N SER A 136 -15.62 36.92 5.56
CA SER A 136 -15.90 36.64 4.15
C SER A 136 -16.80 37.68 3.46
N PHE A 137 -17.63 38.38 4.23
CA PHE A 137 -18.49 39.48 3.78
C PHE A 137 -17.76 40.80 3.51
N ILE A 138 -16.46 40.94 3.86
CA ILE A 138 -15.64 42.12 3.56
C ILE A 138 -14.58 41.73 2.51
N PRO A 139 -14.80 41.99 1.20
CA PRO A 139 -13.96 41.47 0.12
C PRO A 139 -12.47 41.79 0.23
N PHE A 140 -12.14 43.01 0.67
CA PHE A 140 -10.74 43.43 0.82
C PHE A 140 -10.02 42.68 1.95
N LEU A 141 -10.68 42.54 3.11
CA LEU A 141 -10.11 41.87 4.27
C LEU A 141 -10.00 40.35 4.05
N SER A 142 -11.02 39.76 3.42
CA SER A 142 -10.99 38.34 3.06
C SER A 142 -9.90 38.04 2.02
N ALA A 143 -9.72 38.89 1.01
CA ALA A 143 -8.63 38.74 0.04
C ALA A 143 -7.23 38.85 0.70
N PHE A 144 -7.06 39.78 1.65
CA PHE A 144 -5.80 39.94 2.39
C PHE A 144 -5.49 38.69 3.23
N ILE A 145 -6.45 38.20 4.01
CA ILE A 145 -6.28 36.98 4.83
C ILE A 145 -6.06 35.75 3.95
N ALA A 146 -6.79 35.62 2.83
CA ALA A 146 -6.58 34.55 1.87
C ALA A 146 -5.16 34.55 1.31
N LYS A 147 -4.59 35.73 1.02
CA LYS A 147 -3.19 35.85 0.57
C LYS A 147 -2.21 35.37 1.65
N ILE A 148 -2.42 35.75 2.91
CA ILE A 148 -1.60 35.24 4.03
C ILE A 148 -1.73 33.72 4.14
N LEU A 149 -2.95 33.19 4.07
CA LEU A 149 -3.22 31.75 4.12
C LEU A 149 -2.46 31.00 3.01
N VAL A 150 -2.44 31.53 1.78
CA VAL A 150 -1.65 30.94 0.68
C VAL A 150 -0.16 30.89 1.01
N TYR A 151 0.42 31.94 1.59
CA TYR A 151 1.83 31.91 2.02
C TYR A 151 2.08 30.89 3.12
N VAL A 152 1.19 30.77 4.10
CA VAL A 152 1.29 29.78 5.18
C VAL A 152 1.21 28.36 4.62
N ILE A 153 0.29 28.09 3.70
CA ILE A 153 0.17 26.78 3.03
C ILE A 153 1.41 26.48 2.19
N LYS A 154 1.95 27.46 1.45
CA LYS A 154 3.20 27.30 0.69
C LYS A 154 4.39 26.99 1.61
N ALA A 155 4.51 27.68 2.74
CA ALA A 155 5.54 27.41 3.74
C ALA A 155 5.39 25.99 4.30
N MET A 156 4.16 25.57 4.62
CA MET A 156 3.86 24.20 5.06
C MET A 156 4.33 23.16 4.04
N ASN A 157 4.01 23.38 2.76
CA ASN A 157 4.39 22.47 1.67
C ASN A 157 5.91 22.43 1.47
N TYR A 158 6.58 23.58 1.52
CA TYR A 158 8.04 23.65 1.43
C TYR A 158 8.72 22.89 2.57
N CYS A 159 8.22 23.04 3.80
CA CYS A 159 8.72 22.24 4.93
C CYS A 159 8.47 20.74 4.75
N ALA A 160 7.29 20.35 4.27
CA ALA A 160 6.95 18.95 4.03
C ALA A 160 7.86 18.31 2.97
N LEU A 161 8.00 18.94 1.80
CA LEU A 161 8.88 18.48 0.71
C LEU A 161 10.35 18.47 1.15
N GLY A 162 10.78 19.46 1.93
CA GLY A 162 12.12 19.51 2.50
C GLY A 162 12.41 18.29 3.39
N ILE A 163 11.46 17.93 4.26
CA ILE A 163 11.60 16.74 5.12
C ILE A 163 11.54 15.44 4.30
N GLU A 164 10.65 15.38 3.31
CA GLU A 164 10.51 14.21 2.43
C GLU A 164 11.80 13.93 1.64
N SER A 165 12.50 14.99 1.22
CA SER A 165 13.79 14.88 0.51
C SER A 165 14.96 14.39 1.37
N LEU A 166 14.80 14.33 2.70
CA LEU A 166 15.86 13.84 3.58
C LEU A 166 16.06 12.33 3.39
N PRO A 167 17.31 11.83 3.50
CA PRO A 167 17.57 10.40 3.42
C PRO A 167 16.81 9.67 4.53
N PHE A 168 16.18 8.55 4.19
CA PHE A 168 15.35 7.77 5.12
C PHE A 168 14.19 8.57 5.73
N SER A 169 13.65 9.56 5.02
CA SER A 169 12.51 10.36 5.50
C SER A 169 11.32 9.50 5.93
N VAL A 170 11.07 8.48 5.11
CA VAL A 170 10.02 7.47 5.29
C VAL A 170 10.64 6.09 5.14
N THR A 171 10.30 5.18 6.04
CA THR A 171 10.52 3.75 5.84
C THR A 171 9.31 3.22 5.08
N ASN A 172 9.51 2.87 3.81
CA ASN A 172 8.48 2.31 2.93
C ASN A 172 8.45 0.78 3.01
N ASP A 173 7.45 0.19 2.35
CA ASP A 173 7.32 -1.25 2.11
C ASP A 173 7.22 -2.11 3.37
N ILE A 174 6.68 -1.53 4.44
CA ILE A 174 6.43 -2.23 5.70
C ILE A 174 5.13 -3.01 5.59
N TYR A 175 5.24 -4.33 5.44
CA TYR A 175 4.06 -5.20 5.48
C TYR A 175 3.83 -5.78 6.87
N ILE A 176 2.70 -5.42 7.49
CA ILE A 176 2.21 -5.99 8.74
C ILE A 176 0.90 -6.70 8.47
N ASN A 177 0.76 -7.96 8.87
CA ASN A 177 -0.52 -8.66 8.77
C ASN A 177 -1.40 -8.39 10.01
N LEU A 178 -2.68 -8.76 9.93
CA LEU A 178 -3.62 -8.52 11.04
C LEU A 178 -3.17 -9.17 12.37
N PRO A 179 -2.67 -10.43 12.41
CA PRO A 179 -2.12 -11.00 13.64
C PRO A 179 -0.95 -10.19 14.23
N GLN A 180 -0.01 -9.74 13.39
CA GLN A 180 1.12 -8.91 13.81
C GLN A 180 0.66 -7.54 14.33
N LEU A 181 -0.36 -6.94 13.73
CA LEU A 181 -0.97 -5.70 14.21
C LEU A 181 -1.54 -5.88 15.63
N ILE A 182 -2.29 -6.96 15.86
CA ILE A 182 -2.84 -7.28 17.17
C ILE A 182 -1.70 -7.49 18.18
N LEU A 183 -0.65 -8.22 17.81
CA LEU A 183 0.53 -8.43 18.65
C LEU A 183 1.22 -7.11 19.00
N LEU A 184 1.38 -6.18 18.06
CA LEU A 184 1.95 -4.86 18.34
C LEU A 184 1.14 -4.09 19.38
N TYR A 185 -0.20 -4.10 19.28
CA TYR A 185 -1.04 -3.47 20.29
C TYR A 185 -0.95 -4.16 21.65
N LEU A 186 -0.90 -5.49 21.70
CA LEU A 186 -0.68 -6.23 22.94
C LEU A 186 0.68 -5.88 23.57
N ILE A 187 1.75 -5.80 22.77
CA ILE A 187 3.07 -5.37 23.24
C ILE A 187 2.99 -3.98 23.87
N ILE A 188 2.36 -3.01 23.18
CA ILE A 188 2.19 -1.64 23.71
C ILE A 188 1.43 -1.66 25.04
N ILE A 189 0.32 -2.40 25.13
CA ILE A 189 -0.51 -2.50 26.34
C ILE A 189 0.29 -3.10 27.50
N PHE A 190 0.97 -4.23 27.29
CA PHE A 190 1.70 -4.92 28.37
C PHE A 190 2.96 -4.15 28.81
N VAL A 191 3.66 -3.48 27.89
CA VAL A 191 4.75 -2.55 28.22
C VAL A 191 4.22 -1.38 29.05
N PHE A 192 3.07 -0.82 28.66
CA PHE A 192 2.43 0.26 29.41
C PHE A 192 2.03 -0.18 30.82
N LEU A 193 1.38 -1.33 30.97
CA LEU A 193 0.96 -1.89 32.27
C LEU A 193 2.17 -2.14 33.19
N PHE A 194 3.28 -2.60 32.64
CA PHE A 194 4.52 -2.82 33.37
C PHE A 194 5.11 -1.49 33.89
N PHE A 195 5.36 -0.52 33.02
CA PHE A 195 6.04 0.72 33.44
C PHE A 195 5.17 1.65 34.30
N PHE A 196 3.86 1.69 34.05
CA PHE A 196 3.01 2.80 34.53
C PHE A 196 1.83 2.41 35.42
N GLN A 197 1.47 1.13 35.55
CA GLN A 197 0.41 0.70 36.46
C GLN A 197 0.89 -0.23 37.57
N THR A 198 1.33 -1.44 37.22
CA THR A 198 1.47 -2.54 38.20
C THR A 198 2.91 -2.88 38.55
N LYS A 199 3.87 -2.61 37.64
CA LYS A 199 5.29 -2.99 37.77
C LYS A 199 5.54 -4.49 38.02
N LEU A 200 4.55 -5.34 37.73
CA LEU A 200 4.69 -6.78 37.88
C LEU A 200 5.46 -7.37 36.71
N TYR A 201 6.51 -8.15 36.98
CA TYR A 201 7.37 -8.79 35.98
C TYR A 201 6.58 -9.67 34.99
N ARG A 202 5.42 -10.21 35.40
CA ARG A 202 4.53 -11.00 34.53
C ARG A 202 4.12 -10.24 33.26
N HIS A 203 3.86 -8.93 33.35
CA HIS A 203 3.52 -8.13 32.18
C HIS A 203 4.69 -7.99 31.22
N LEU A 204 5.90 -7.84 31.75
CA LEU A 204 7.12 -7.79 30.94
C LEU A 204 7.35 -9.14 30.24
N VAL A 205 7.15 -10.26 30.94
CA VAL A 205 7.21 -11.60 30.33
C VAL A 205 6.18 -11.74 29.21
N CYS A 206 4.93 -11.31 29.41
CA CYS A 206 3.92 -11.31 28.35
C CYS A 206 4.34 -10.47 27.14
N ALA A 207 4.85 -9.24 27.36
CA ALA A 207 5.33 -8.38 26.28
C ALA A 207 6.47 -9.04 25.48
N ILE A 208 7.45 -9.63 26.17
CA ILE A 208 8.57 -10.34 25.54
C ILE A 208 8.06 -11.55 24.75
N SER A 209 7.12 -12.34 25.31
CA SER A 209 6.51 -13.46 24.59
C SER A 209 5.82 -13.01 23.31
N PHE A 210 5.06 -11.91 23.35
CA PHE A 210 4.43 -11.36 22.14
C PHE A 210 5.45 -10.84 21.12
N ILE A 211 6.57 -10.25 21.56
CA ILE A 211 7.68 -9.87 20.67
C ILE A 211 8.27 -11.10 19.99
N ILE A 212 8.53 -12.17 20.74
CA ILE A 212 9.06 -13.42 20.17
C ILE A 212 8.09 -14.00 19.14
N ILE A 213 6.78 -14.04 19.44
CA ILE A 213 5.76 -14.50 18.49
C ILE A 213 5.72 -13.60 17.24
N PHE A 214 5.77 -12.28 17.41
CA PHE A 214 5.80 -11.31 16.31
C PHE A 214 7.00 -11.55 15.38
N LEU A 215 8.20 -11.70 15.96
CA LEU A 215 9.43 -11.98 15.21
C LEU A 215 9.37 -13.34 14.53
N THR A 216 8.84 -14.35 15.22
CA THR A 216 8.68 -15.71 14.67
C THR A 216 7.78 -15.71 13.43
N ILE A 217 6.63 -15.03 13.50
CA ILE A 217 5.73 -14.86 12.33
C ILE A 217 6.46 -14.14 11.19
N GLY A 218 7.24 -13.10 11.50
CA GLY A 218 8.06 -12.39 10.51
C GLY A 218 9.08 -13.30 9.84
N LEU A 219 9.82 -14.10 10.62
CA LEU A 219 10.81 -15.05 10.13
C LEU A 219 10.18 -16.14 9.26
N PHE A 220 9.06 -16.74 9.68
CA PHE A 220 8.36 -17.74 8.88
C PHE A 220 7.92 -17.15 7.53
N LYS A 221 7.36 -15.93 7.54
CA LYS A 221 6.98 -15.23 6.30
C LYS A 221 8.20 -14.99 5.41
N ASP A 222 9.32 -14.57 5.98
CA ASP A 222 10.54 -14.29 5.21
C ASP A 222 11.12 -15.55 4.55
N ILE A 223 11.12 -16.66 5.28
CA ILE A 223 11.52 -17.99 4.77
C ILE A 223 10.57 -18.44 3.66
N GLU A 224 9.25 -18.31 3.84
CA GLU A 224 8.26 -18.65 2.82
C GLU A 224 8.43 -17.79 1.57
N SER A 225 8.64 -16.49 1.75
CA SER A 225 8.86 -15.55 0.66
C SER A 225 10.14 -15.86 -0.11
N SER A 226 11.14 -16.44 0.54
CA SER A 226 12.41 -16.84 -0.09
C SER A 226 12.33 -18.13 -0.89
N LYS A 227 11.24 -18.92 -0.76
CA LYS A 227 11.05 -20.19 -1.45
C LYS A 227 9.96 -20.15 -2.51
N GLN A 228 9.25 -19.03 -2.61
CA GLN A 228 8.09 -18.94 -3.48
C GLN A 228 8.48 -18.81 -4.95
N LYS A 229 7.68 -19.41 -5.82
CA LYS A 229 7.76 -19.22 -7.26
C LYS A 229 6.37 -19.00 -7.80
N TYR A 230 6.13 -17.87 -8.47
CA TYR A 230 4.82 -17.57 -9.06
C TYR A 230 4.94 -17.07 -10.49
N PHE A 231 3.99 -17.50 -11.32
CA PHE A 231 3.68 -16.91 -12.61
C PHE A 231 2.30 -16.26 -12.51
N ILE A 232 2.23 -14.96 -12.73
CA ILE A 232 1.02 -14.15 -12.56
C ILE A 232 0.76 -13.37 -13.84
N VAL A 233 -0.49 -13.33 -14.28
CA VAL A 233 -0.94 -12.41 -15.34
C VAL A 233 -2.05 -11.55 -14.77
N TYR A 234 -1.82 -10.23 -14.72
CA TYR A 234 -2.74 -9.30 -14.07
C TYR A 234 -3.92 -8.93 -14.96
N ASN A 235 -5.07 -8.68 -14.33
CA ASN A 235 -6.22 -8.06 -14.99
C ASN A 235 -6.02 -6.55 -15.06
N MET A 236 -5.36 -6.09 -16.12
CA MET A 236 -5.14 -4.66 -16.40
C MET A 236 -5.75 -4.27 -17.73
N ASN A 237 -6.72 -3.36 -17.67
CA ASN A 237 -7.48 -2.96 -18.84
C ASN A 237 -6.53 -2.42 -19.93
N LYS A 238 -6.61 -3.00 -21.13
CA LYS A 238 -5.83 -2.64 -22.33
C LYS A 238 -4.32 -2.89 -22.24
N ASN A 239 -3.82 -3.49 -21.17
CA ASN A 239 -2.39 -3.67 -20.96
C ASN A 239 -2.02 -5.11 -20.62
N THR A 240 -0.96 -5.62 -21.25
CA THR A 240 -0.36 -6.92 -20.92
C THR A 240 0.63 -6.72 -19.78
N VAL A 241 0.33 -7.30 -18.63
CA VAL A 241 1.22 -7.26 -17.47
C VAL A 241 1.38 -8.66 -16.89
N ILE A 242 2.56 -9.21 -17.10
CA ILE A 242 2.96 -10.54 -16.63
C ILE A 242 3.99 -10.33 -15.53
N ASN A 243 3.85 -11.05 -14.41
CA ASN A 243 4.75 -10.97 -13.29
C ASN A 243 5.29 -12.35 -12.95
N ILE A 244 6.62 -12.45 -12.94
CA ILE A 244 7.37 -13.62 -12.52
C ILE A 244 8.00 -13.31 -11.18
N VAL A 245 7.63 -14.12 -10.20
CA VAL A 245 8.19 -14.07 -8.85
C VAL A 245 9.10 -15.27 -8.66
N ASN A 246 10.38 -15.03 -8.37
CA ASN A 246 11.32 -16.06 -7.93
C ASN A 246 11.93 -15.66 -6.59
N ALA A 247 11.62 -16.41 -5.53
CA ALA A 247 11.89 -16.02 -4.15
C ALA A 247 11.34 -14.61 -3.88
N LYS A 248 12.21 -13.66 -3.49
CA LYS A 248 11.83 -12.26 -3.27
C LYS A 248 11.94 -11.41 -4.53
N LYS A 249 12.50 -11.93 -5.62
CA LYS A 249 12.69 -11.17 -6.87
C LYS A 249 11.36 -11.01 -7.58
N ASN A 250 11.10 -9.79 -8.03
CA ASN A 250 9.87 -9.39 -8.71
C ASN A 250 10.20 -8.87 -10.10
N ILE A 251 9.86 -9.65 -11.13
CA ILE A 251 10.14 -9.28 -12.52
C ILE A 251 8.81 -9.07 -13.22
N VAL A 252 8.58 -7.85 -13.70
CA VAL A 252 7.32 -7.45 -14.33
C VAL A 252 7.58 -7.21 -15.81
N PHE A 253 6.98 -8.02 -16.65
CA PHE A 253 6.96 -7.83 -18.09
C PHE A 253 5.72 -7.01 -18.45
N ALA A 254 5.92 -5.82 -19.03
CA ALA A 254 4.85 -4.92 -19.46
C ALA A 254 5.30 -4.08 -20.65
N SER A 255 4.37 -3.48 -21.38
CA SER A 255 4.70 -2.45 -22.39
C SER A 255 4.82 -1.10 -21.68
N LEU A 256 6.04 -0.65 -21.39
CA LEU A 256 6.26 0.41 -20.40
C LEU A 256 5.88 1.81 -20.90
N ASP A 257 5.02 2.48 -20.13
CA ASP A 257 4.84 3.94 -20.10
C ASP A 257 4.62 4.42 -18.65
N ASP A 258 4.87 5.70 -18.36
CA ASP A 258 4.84 6.26 -16.99
C ASP A 258 3.47 6.09 -16.31
N GLU A 259 2.38 6.14 -17.09
CA GLU A 259 1.02 5.99 -16.58
C GLU A 259 0.74 4.52 -16.19
N LEU A 260 1.19 3.57 -17.02
CA LEU A 260 1.05 2.15 -16.76
C LEU A 260 1.88 1.73 -15.55
N GLU A 261 3.10 2.25 -15.36
CA GLU A 261 3.89 1.93 -14.18
C GLU A 261 3.16 2.29 -12.87
N GLN A 262 2.57 3.48 -12.81
CA GLN A 262 1.76 3.91 -11.66
C GLN A 262 0.51 3.03 -11.46
N ASN A 263 -0.17 2.67 -12.55
CA ASN A 263 -1.34 1.79 -12.49
C ASN A 263 -0.98 0.37 -12.05
N ILE A 264 0.19 -0.13 -12.47
CA ILE A 264 0.74 -1.41 -12.03
C ILE A 264 1.01 -1.36 -10.54
N GLU A 265 1.72 -0.33 -10.08
CA GLU A 265 2.05 -0.18 -8.68
C GLU A 265 0.78 -0.08 -7.82
N TYR A 266 -0.20 0.73 -8.23
CA TYR A 266 -1.47 0.87 -7.51
C TYR A 266 -2.22 -0.48 -7.34
N THR A 267 -2.19 -1.31 -8.38
CA THR A 267 -2.94 -2.59 -8.41
C THR A 267 -2.17 -3.73 -7.73
N ALA A 268 -0.86 -3.79 -7.92
CA ALA A 268 -0.05 -4.97 -7.59
C ALA A 268 0.79 -4.80 -6.31
N LYS A 269 1.09 -3.55 -5.87
CA LYS A 269 1.99 -3.28 -4.74
C LYS A 269 1.58 -3.99 -3.45
N ASN A 270 0.30 -3.96 -3.08
CA ASN A 270 -0.17 -4.63 -1.87
C ASN A 270 0.07 -6.15 -1.92
N ASN A 271 -0.07 -6.76 -3.10
CA ASN A 271 0.24 -8.18 -3.29
C ASN A 271 1.76 -8.45 -3.22
N TRP A 272 2.57 -7.57 -3.80
CA TRP A 272 4.04 -7.66 -3.72
C TRP A 272 4.54 -7.54 -2.28
N LEU A 273 4.04 -6.58 -1.51
CA LEU A 273 4.34 -6.41 -0.09
C LEU A 273 3.89 -7.60 0.75
N LYS A 274 2.70 -8.14 0.46
CA LYS A 274 2.22 -9.37 1.10
C LYS A 274 3.14 -10.55 0.82
N LYS A 275 3.68 -10.65 -0.39
CA LYS A 275 4.66 -11.67 -0.80
C LYS A 275 6.10 -11.37 -0.37
N GLY A 276 6.37 -10.22 0.26
CA GLY A 276 7.72 -9.87 0.71
C GLY A 276 8.70 -9.69 -0.44
N LEU A 277 8.21 -9.16 -1.57
CA LEU A 277 9.02 -8.97 -2.76
C LEU A 277 9.91 -7.73 -2.65
N GLU A 278 11.09 -7.83 -3.26
CA GLU A 278 12.00 -6.71 -3.50
C GLU A 278 11.44 -5.77 -4.58
N HIS A 279 12.14 -4.65 -4.78
CA HIS A 279 11.80 -3.67 -5.82
C HIS A 279 11.68 -4.35 -7.18
N GLN A 280 10.63 -3.98 -7.90
CA GLN A 280 10.31 -4.57 -9.18
C GLN A 280 11.36 -4.22 -10.23
N LYS A 281 11.71 -5.22 -11.05
CA LYS A 281 12.49 -5.04 -12.27
C LYS A 281 11.55 -5.14 -13.45
N TYR A 282 11.43 -4.06 -14.20
CA TYR A 282 10.60 -4.05 -15.41
C TYR A 282 11.37 -4.58 -16.62
N VAL A 283 10.69 -5.37 -17.44
CA VAL A 283 11.15 -5.83 -18.75
C VAL A 283 10.14 -5.36 -19.78
N ASP A 284 10.59 -4.51 -20.70
CA ASP A 284 9.72 -4.00 -21.76
C ASP A 284 9.42 -5.10 -22.78
N ILE A 285 8.12 -5.35 -23.02
CA ILE A 285 7.63 -6.26 -24.08
C ILE A 285 7.25 -5.46 -25.34
N SER A 286 7.21 -4.13 -25.29
CA SER A 286 6.86 -3.32 -26.44
C SER A 286 7.91 -3.53 -27.55
N SER A 287 7.44 -3.93 -28.73
CA SER A 287 8.22 -4.47 -29.86
C SER A 287 9.14 -3.45 -30.57
N LYS A 288 9.52 -2.34 -29.90
CA LYS A 288 10.34 -1.28 -30.51
C LYS A 288 11.84 -1.47 -30.37
N SER A 289 12.33 -2.37 -29.51
CA SER A 289 13.77 -2.65 -29.45
C SER A 289 14.14 -3.87 -30.31
N ASN A 290 14.40 -3.65 -31.60
CA ASN A 290 15.22 -4.52 -32.45
C ASN A 290 16.70 -4.55 -31.99
N LEU A 291 16.95 -4.60 -30.69
CA LEU A 291 18.30 -4.75 -30.14
C LEU A 291 18.59 -6.24 -30.02
N PHE A 292 18.95 -6.81 -31.17
CA PHE A 292 19.22 -8.23 -31.43
C PHE A 292 20.31 -8.88 -30.55
N LEU A 293 20.96 -8.17 -29.62
CA LEU A 293 22.05 -8.72 -28.80
C LEU A 293 22.12 -8.23 -27.33
N THR A 294 21.27 -7.28 -26.87
CA THR A 294 21.27 -6.83 -25.46
C THR A 294 20.14 -7.42 -24.62
N ASN A 295 19.16 -8.07 -25.25
CA ASN A 295 18.05 -8.75 -24.56
C ASN A 295 18.35 -10.22 -24.21
N LEU A 296 19.62 -10.64 -24.21
CA LEU A 296 20.05 -11.59 -23.19
C LEU A 296 20.04 -10.84 -21.85
N LEU A 297 18.84 -10.53 -21.36
CA LEU A 297 18.64 -10.57 -19.93
C LEU A 297 18.76 -12.05 -19.58
N SER A 298 19.99 -12.55 -19.50
CA SER A 298 20.33 -13.35 -18.34
C SER A 298 20.10 -12.42 -17.16
N ILE A 299 18.83 -12.22 -16.79
CA ILE A 299 18.47 -11.95 -15.43
C ILE A 299 19.31 -12.98 -14.70
N SER A 300 20.24 -12.53 -13.88
CA SER A 300 21.39 -13.30 -13.39
C SER A 300 21.04 -14.57 -12.60
N ASP A 301 19.77 -14.98 -12.61
CA ASP A 301 19.24 -16.26 -12.19
C ASP A 301 19.18 -17.22 -13.36
N SER A 302 19.84 -18.36 -13.21
CA SER A 302 19.83 -19.49 -14.14
C SER A 302 18.43 -20.07 -14.44
N GLU A 303 17.37 -19.58 -13.78
CA GLU A 303 16.02 -20.11 -13.86
C GLU A 303 15.05 -19.25 -14.70
N ILE A 304 15.43 -18.05 -15.16
CA ILE A 304 14.57 -17.19 -15.99
C ILE A 304 15.27 -16.87 -17.32
N PHE A 305 14.57 -17.12 -18.41
CA PHE A 305 15.03 -16.79 -19.76
C PHE A 305 13.90 -16.11 -20.53
N TYR A 306 14.21 -15.01 -21.22
CA TYR A 306 13.26 -14.32 -22.07
C TYR A 306 13.89 -14.03 -23.43
N LYS A 307 13.26 -14.49 -24.51
CA LYS A 307 13.67 -14.19 -25.89
C LYS A 307 12.50 -14.33 -26.85
N ASN A 308 12.33 -13.37 -27.76
CA ASN A 308 11.32 -13.43 -28.83
C ASN A 308 9.91 -13.80 -28.32
N ASN A 309 9.44 -13.13 -27.27
CA ASN A 309 8.18 -13.39 -26.58
C ASN A 309 8.06 -14.77 -25.89
N PHE A 310 9.11 -15.57 -25.89
CA PHE A 310 9.19 -16.83 -25.14
C PHE A 310 9.85 -16.57 -23.78
N ILE A 311 9.12 -16.92 -22.73
CA ILE A 311 9.54 -16.85 -21.33
C ILE A 311 9.72 -18.29 -20.84
N TYR A 312 10.90 -18.62 -20.34
CA TYR A 312 11.12 -19.84 -19.57
C TYR A 312 11.34 -19.48 -18.11
N PHE A 313 10.61 -20.14 -17.21
CA PHE A 313 10.73 -19.94 -15.77
C PHE A 313 10.54 -21.23 -14.98
N SER A 314 11.60 -21.69 -14.28
CA SER A 314 11.53 -22.88 -13.40
C SER A 314 10.87 -24.11 -14.03
N GLY A 315 11.23 -24.42 -15.28
CA GLY A 315 10.64 -25.54 -16.02
C GLY A 315 9.43 -25.16 -16.87
N LEU A 316 8.73 -24.07 -16.56
CA LEU A 316 7.61 -23.58 -17.35
C LEU A 316 8.07 -22.87 -18.62
N ARG A 317 7.37 -23.12 -19.72
CA ARG A 317 7.55 -22.53 -21.04
C ARG A 317 6.30 -21.73 -21.38
N ILE A 318 6.42 -20.42 -21.38
CA ILE A 318 5.31 -19.49 -21.59
C ILE A 318 5.59 -18.72 -22.88
N TYR A 319 4.62 -18.65 -23.77
CA TYR A 319 4.72 -17.86 -25.00
C TYR A 319 3.70 -16.73 -25.01
N VAL A 320 4.17 -15.50 -25.19
CA VAL A 320 3.32 -14.30 -25.30
C VAL A 320 3.01 -14.05 -26.78
N LEU A 321 1.82 -14.46 -27.21
CA LEU A 321 1.40 -14.34 -28.60
C LEU A 321 0.73 -12.98 -28.80
N ASN A 322 1.44 -12.08 -29.48
CA ASN A 322 0.99 -10.70 -29.73
C ASN A 322 0.69 -10.39 -31.20
N ASP A 323 0.20 -9.17 -31.47
CA ASP A 323 -0.08 -8.64 -32.81
C ASP A 323 1.11 -8.67 -33.78
N ASN A 324 2.34 -8.71 -33.27
CA ASN A 324 3.54 -8.83 -34.08
C ASN A 324 3.85 -10.27 -34.52
N PHE A 325 3.06 -11.25 -34.06
CA PHE A 325 3.19 -12.63 -34.49
C PHE A 325 2.93 -12.74 -35.99
N LYS A 326 3.98 -13.06 -36.76
CA LYS A 326 3.90 -13.30 -38.20
C LYS A 326 3.97 -14.78 -38.49
N MET A 327 3.00 -15.26 -39.24
CA MET A 327 2.92 -16.65 -39.69
C MET A 327 3.98 -16.89 -40.78
N LEU A 328 5.06 -17.59 -40.45
CA LEU A 328 6.05 -18.06 -41.41
C LEU A 328 6.04 -19.59 -41.39
N LYS A 329 5.19 -20.20 -42.22
CA LYS A 329 5.31 -21.62 -42.56
C LYS A 329 6.51 -21.74 -43.51
N SER A 330 7.69 -22.05 -42.99
CA SER A 330 8.83 -22.46 -43.80
C SER A 330 9.06 -23.96 -43.65
N ASP A 331 8.87 -24.66 -44.77
CA ASP A 331 9.23 -26.04 -45.08
C ASP A 331 8.52 -27.19 -44.34
N GLU A 332 8.51 -28.35 -45.01
CA GLU A 332 7.68 -29.55 -44.78
C GLU A 332 7.95 -30.27 -43.43
N GLU A 333 8.82 -29.74 -42.57
CA GLU A 333 9.18 -30.29 -41.25
C GLU A 333 9.02 -29.27 -40.11
N PHE A 334 7.95 -28.47 -40.11
CA PHE A 334 7.67 -27.58 -38.98
C PHE A 334 7.38 -28.38 -37.71
N LYS A 335 8.34 -28.39 -36.78
CA LYS A 335 8.14 -28.95 -35.43
C LYS A 335 7.41 -27.93 -34.56
N LYS A 336 6.26 -28.35 -34.01
CA LYS A 336 5.49 -27.54 -33.05
C LYS A 336 6.37 -27.11 -31.88
N LEU A 337 6.20 -25.87 -31.44
CA LEU A 337 6.88 -25.37 -30.26
C LEU A 337 6.17 -25.89 -29.02
N ASP A 338 6.90 -26.56 -28.14
CA ASP A 338 6.34 -27.02 -26.87
C ASP A 338 6.33 -25.87 -25.85
N THR A 339 5.13 -25.47 -25.44
CA THR A 339 4.87 -24.35 -24.51
C THR A 339 3.80 -24.78 -23.52
N ASP A 340 4.00 -24.67 -22.22
CA ASP A 340 2.97 -25.09 -21.26
C ASP A 340 1.80 -24.08 -21.25
N TYR A 341 2.11 -22.78 -21.38
CA TYR A 341 1.12 -21.69 -21.39
C TYR A 341 1.27 -20.76 -22.59
N ILE A 342 0.14 -20.35 -23.18
CA ILE A 342 0.09 -19.33 -24.22
C ILE A 342 -0.70 -18.13 -23.70
N VAL A 343 -0.08 -16.95 -23.67
CA VAL A 343 -0.73 -15.69 -23.30
C VAL A 343 -1.09 -14.93 -24.57
N LEU A 344 -2.38 -14.81 -24.87
CA LEU A 344 -2.86 -13.97 -25.97
C LEU A 344 -2.86 -12.51 -25.52
N SER A 345 -2.12 -11.65 -26.24
CA SER A 345 -1.83 -10.26 -25.85
C SER A 345 -1.92 -9.31 -27.04
N ASN A 346 -2.37 -8.08 -26.87
CA ASN A 346 -2.43 -7.03 -27.89
C ASN A 346 -3.17 -7.40 -29.18
N ASN A 347 -4.22 -8.23 -29.11
CA ASN A 347 -5.10 -8.53 -30.25
C ASN A 347 -4.42 -9.27 -31.43
N PRO A 348 -3.75 -10.43 -31.24
CA PRO A 348 -3.13 -11.18 -32.31
C PRO A 348 -4.14 -11.65 -33.37
N GLU A 349 -3.86 -11.47 -34.65
CA GLU A 349 -4.70 -11.96 -35.75
C GLU A 349 -4.52 -13.46 -35.98
N ILE A 350 -5.03 -14.28 -35.05
CA ILE A 350 -4.96 -15.74 -35.10
C ILE A 350 -6.25 -16.37 -34.55
N LYS A 351 -6.66 -17.51 -35.13
CA LYS A 351 -7.75 -18.34 -34.59
C LYS A 351 -7.22 -19.32 -33.55
N LEU A 352 -8.06 -19.80 -32.63
CA LEU A 352 -7.61 -20.79 -31.64
C LEU A 352 -7.19 -22.11 -32.30
N SER A 353 -7.89 -22.53 -33.35
CA SER A 353 -7.55 -23.73 -34.10
C SER A 353 -6.16 -23.66 -34.76
N GLU A 354 -5.76 -22.48 -35.24
CA GLU A 354 -4.44 -22.24 -35.84
C GLU A 354 -3.32 -22.30 -34.79
N ILE A 355 -3.56 -21.88 -33.54
CA ILE A 355 -2.55 -21.97 -32.47
C ILE A 355 -2.09 -23.42 -32.27
N ALA A 356 -3.01 -24.38 -32.31
CA ALA A 356 -2.69 -25.80 -32.17
C ALA A 356 -1.89 -26.38 -33.34
N GLU A 357 -1.83 -25.70 -34.50
CA GLU A 357 -0.92 -26.09 -35.59
C GLU A 357 0.54 -25.79 -35.25
N PHE A 358 0.80 -24.73 -34.47
CA PHE A 358 2.14 -24.22 -34.22
C PHE A 358 2.70 -24.56 -32.84
N PHE A 359 1.82 -24.76 -31.85
CA PHE A 359 2.20 -24.95 -30.46
C PHE A 359 1.58 -26.23 -29.89
N ASN A 360 2.35 -26.93 -29.07
CA ASN A 360 1.79 -27.86 -28.09
C ASN A 360 1.63 -27.09 -26.78
N PHE A 361 0.44 -27.14 -26.16
CA PHE A 361 0.15 -26.38 -24.95
C PHE A 361 -0.87 -27.02 -24.02
N ASP A 362 -0.78 -26.66 -22.74
CA ASP A 362 -1.67 -27.14 -21.70
C ASP A 362 -2.83 -26.16 -21.44
N GLU A 363 -2.56 -24.85 -21.51
CA GLU A 363 -3.55 -23.81 -21.19
C GLU A 363 -3.32 -22.49 -21.94
N ILE A 364 -4.42 -21.89 -22.41
CA ILE A 364 -4.42 -20.56 -23.06
C ILE A 364 -4.95 -19.53 -22.07
N ILE A 365 -4.23 -18.42 -21.91
CA ILE A 365 -4.59 -17.29 -21.07
C ILE A 365 -4.91 -16.11 -21.98
N ILE A 366 -6.15 -15.64 -21.98
CA ILE A 366 -6.54 -14.41 -22.66
C ILE A 366 -6.32 -13.24 -21.70
N ASP A 367 -5.37 -12.38 -22.04
CA ASP A 367 -5.11 -11.22 -21.20
C ASP A 367 -6.12 -10.08 -21.40
N ALA A 368 -6.06 -9.09 -20.51
CA ALA A 368 -6.96 -7.95 -20.52
C ALA A 368 -6.62 -6.86 -21.56
N SER A 369 -5.60 -7.06 -22.40
CA SER A 369 -5.25 -6.14 -23.49
C SER A 369 -6.11 -6.33 -24.75
N ASN A 370 -6.70 -7.52 -24.91
CA ASN A 370 -7.52 -7.85 -26.08
C ASN A 370 -8.89 -7.17 -26.08
N TYR A 371 -9.44 -6.88 -27.26
CA TYR A 371 -10.79 -6.35 -27.42
C TYR A 371 -11.83 -7.40 -27.02
N LYS A 372 -12.90 -6.95 -26.35
CA LYS A 372 -13.95 -7.84 -25.84
C LYS A 372 -14.56 -8.72 -26.95
N ASN A 373 -14.84 -8.12 -28.11
CA ASN A 373 -15.40 -8.83 -29.26
C ASN A 373 -14.46 -9.93 -29.79
N LYS A 374 -13.14 -9.80 -29.58
CA LYS A 374 -12.14 -10.79 -30.01
C LYS A 374 -12.05 -11.94 -28.99
N THR A 375 -12.04 -11.60 -27.72
CA THR A 375 -12.17 -12.56 -26.60
C THR A 375 -13.43 -13.42 -26.74
N GLU A 376 -14.59 -12.82 -27.01
CA GLU A 376 -15.86 -13.55 -27.21
C GLU A 376 -15.80 -14.52 -28.39
N LYS A 377 -15.11 -14.16 -29.49
CA LYS A 377 -14.91 -15.05 -30.64
C LYS A 377 -14.05 -16.25 -30.27
N TRP A 378 -12.93 -16.05 -29.58
CA TRP A 378 -12.09 -17.16 -29.11
C TRP A 378 -12.84 -18.05 -28.12
N ILE A 379 -13.59 -17.48 -27.18
CA ILE A 379 -14.42 -18.27 -26.24
C ILE A 379 -15.48 -19.09 -26.99
N ALA A 380 -16.11 -18.52 -28.03
CA ALA A 380 -17.06 -19.25 -28.86
C ALA A 380 -16.39 -20.39 -29.64
N GLU A 381 -15.23 -20.14 -30.26
CA GLU A 381 -14.43 -21.16 -30.98
C GLU A 381 -13.98 -22.29 -30.03
N ASN A 382 -13.63 -21.94 -28.78
CA ASN A 382 -13.19 -22.92 -27.78
C ASN A 382 -14.30 -23.88 -27.33
N LYS A 383 -15.58 -23.59 -27.59
CA LYS A 383 -16.67 -24.52 -27.28
C LYS A 383 -16.58 -25.81 -28.09
N ASP A 384 -16.04 -25.73 -29.31
CA ASP A 384 -15.86 -26.89 -30.19
C ASP A 384 -14.49 -27.55 -29.99
N LEU A 385 -13.46 -26.76 -29.68
CA LEU A 385 -12.08 -27.24 -29.52
C LEU A 385 -11.78 -27.80 -28.11
N ASN A 386 -12.51 -27.33 -27.09
CA ASN A 386 -12.42 -27.76 -25.70
C ASN A 386 -11.00 -27.62 -25.09
N TYR A 387 -10.27 -26.56 -25.43
CA TYR A 387 -8.99 -26.25 -24.78
C TYR A 387 -9.21 -25.67 -23.38
N LYS A 388 -8.24 -25.87 -22.49
CA LYS A 388 -8.22 -25.17 -21.20
C LYS A 388 -7.91 -23.70 -21.46
N LEU A 389 -8.87 -22.84 -21.15
CA LEU A 389 -8.82 -21.42 -21.47
C LEU A 389 -9.21 -20.58 -20.25
N PHE A 390 -8.37 -19.60 -19.94
CA PHE A 390 -8.56 -18.68 -18.82
C PHE A 390 -8.75 -17.25 -19.34
N ASP A 391 -9.90 -16.64 -19.06
CA ASP A 391 -10.16 -15.24 -19.40
C ASP A 391 -9.96 -14.34 -18.18
N ILE A 392 -8.90 -13.55 -18.22
CA ILE A 392 -8.50 -12.67 -17.11
C ILE A 392 -9.58 -11.63 -16.77
N ARG A 393 -10.38 -11.20 -17.75
CA ARG A 393 -11.41 -10.18 -17.50
C ARG A 393 -12.56 -10.69 -16.67
N GLU A 394 -12.99 -11.93 -16.91
CA GLU A 394 -14.11 -12.57 -16.21
C GLU A 394 -13.65 -13.27 -14.92
N GLN A 395 -12.46 -13.88 -14.93
CA GLN A 395 -11.97 -14.72 -13.82
C GLN A 395 -10.99 -14.00 -12.88
N GLY A 396 -10.56 -12.78 -13.23
CA GLY A 396 -9.56 -12.03 -12.47
C GLY A 396 -8.13 -12.40 -12.85
N ALA A 397 -7.15 -12.02 -12.02
CA ALA A 397 -5.75 -12.30 -12.33
C ALA A 397 -5.47 -13.82 -12.34
N PHE A 398 -4.76 -14.29 -13.36
CA PHE A 398 -4.24 -15.66 -13.39
C PHE A 398 -3.05 -15.75 -12.43
N VAL A 399 -3.07 -16.72 -11.51
CA VAL A 399 -2.02 -16.92 -10.51
C VAL A 399 -1.67 -18.40 -10.43
N LEU A 400 -0.46 -18.74 -10.86
CA LEU A 400 0.11 -20.08 -10.77
C LEU A 400 1.25 -20.09 -9.77
N LYS A 401 1.19 -20.98 -8.77
CA LYS A 401 2.31 -21.28 -7.87
C LYS A 401 3.08 -22.47 -8.44
N ILE A 402 4.38 -22.32 -8.60
CA ILE A 402 5.28 -23.39 -9.06
C ILE A 402 5.87 -24.05 -7.81
N GLU A 403 5.86 -25.39 -7.79
CA GLU A 403 6.40 -26.18 -6.68
C GLU A 403 7.93 -26.27 -6.68
#